data_AF-A0A497A3D6-F1
#
_entry.id   AF-A0A497A3D6-F1
#
_cell.length_a   1.000
_cell.length_b   1.000
_cell.length_c   1.000
_cell.angle_alpha   90.00
_cell.angle_beta   90.00
_cell.angle_gamma   90.00
#
_symmetry.space_group_name_H-M   'P 1'
#
loop_
_entity.id
_entity.type
_entity.pdbx_description
1 polymer ?
#
loop_
_entity_poly.entity_id
_entity_poly.type
_entity_poly.pdbx_seq_one_letter_code
_entity_poly.pdbx_strand_id
1 'polypeptide(L)'
;MASISSTEQEAGGGMQEVCPICKGLGYLRADVPVGHPDFGKLVPCTCRLAALAQRRVAALRTLSDLEILARMTFETFAPEGHGLPPDKRANLRWAYEEAIAFAEKPEGWLLLKGGFGCGKTHLAAAIANACVERGQPVLFTTVPDLLDHLRAAFQQQPSLRLLGEGDG
;
A
#
# COMPACT_ATOMS: atom_id res chain seq x y z
N MET A 1 4.42 49.02 29.87
CA MET A 1 3.94 49.37 28.52
C MET A 1 5.03 49.01 27.53
N ALA A 2 4.64 48.35 26.44
CA ALA A 2 5.48 47.65 25.47
C ALA A 2 6.45 48.55 24.69
N SER A 3 7.58 48.00 24.20
CA SER A 3 7.73 47.57 22.80
C SER A 3 9.19 47.28 22.38
N ILE A 4 9.43 45.98 22.13
CA ILE A 4 10.19 45.31 21.05
C ILE A 4 10.97 46.09 19.97
N SER A 5 12.19 45.60 19.66
CA SER A 5 12.70 45.28 18.30
C SER A 5 14.06 44.55 18.44
N SER A 6 14.19 43.25 18.17
CA SER A 6 14.30 42.54 16.88
C SER A 6 15.72 42.47 16.30
N THR A 7 16.45 41.41 16.65
CA THR A 7 17.53 40.74 15.90
C THR A 7 17.68 39.39 16.64
N GLU A 8 17.68 38.19 16.06
CA GLU A 8 18.39 37.70 14.87
C GLU A 8 17.58 36.57 14.21
N GLN A 9 17.56 36.60 12.87
CA GLN A 9 17.14 35.54 11.99
C GLN A 9 18.34 34.62 11.70
N GLU A 10 18.27 33.35 12.09
CA GLU A 10 19.02 32.21 11.55
C GLU A 10 18.18 30.95 11.86
N ALA A 11 18.01 29.89 11.08
CA ALA A 11 18.48 29.40 9.78
C ALA A 11 17.37 28.43 9.30
N GLY A 12 17.02 28.32 8.01
CA GLY A 12 17.69 27.42 7.08
C GLY A 12 17.02 26.04 6.98
N GLY A 13 16.34 25.77 5.86
CA GLY A 13 16.20 24.42 5.31
C GLY A 13 14.80 23.80 5.29
N GLY A 14 14.16 23.79 4.11
CA GLY A 14 12.98 22.96 3.85
C GLY A 14 12.08 23.53 2.74
N MET A 15 12.64 23.79 1.57
CA MET A 15 11.89 24.08 0.35
C MET A 15 10.83 22.97 0.19
N GLN A 16 9.56 23.30 0.33
CA GLN A 16 8.47 22.37 0.04
C GLN A 16 8.59 22.02 -1.44
N GLU A 17 9.19 20.87 -1.74
CA GLU A 17 9.28 20.33 -3.09
C GLU A 17 7.86 20.03 -3.57
N VAL A 18 7.24 21.05 -4.14
CA VAL A 18 5.97 20.93 -4.84
C VAL A 18 6.19 19.90 -5.94
N CYS A 19 5.49 18.76 -5.83
CA CYS A 19 5.68 17.64 -6.74
C CYS A 19 5.69 18.11 -8.20
N PRO A 20 6.76 17.86 -8.99
CA PRO A 20 6.89 18.42 -10.34
C PRO A 20 5.84 17.88 -11.32
N ILE A 21 5.20 16.76 -10.97
CA ILE A 21 4.21 16.07 -11.80
C ILE A 21 2.83 16.71 -11.63
N CYS A 22 2.32 16.79 -10.40
CA CYS A 22 0.99 17.35 -10.12
C CYS A 22 1.01 18.81 -9.66
N LYS A 23 2.19 19.41 -9.52
CA LYS A 23 2.39 20.78 -9.02
C LYS A 23 1.66 21.07 -7.71
N GLY A 24 1.60 20.06 -6.82
CA GLY A 24 0.93 20.15 -5.52
C GLY A 24 -0.57 19.82 -5.53
N LEU A 25 -1.18 19.56 -6.70
CA LEU A 25 -2.61 19.22 -6.80
C LEU A 25 -2.93 17.80 -6.31
N GLY A 26 -1.97 16.88 -6.40
CA GLY A 26 -2.13 15.48 -5.98
C GLY A 26 -2.95 14.60 -6.93
N TYR A 27 -3.48 15.15 -8.02
CA TYR A 27 -4.21 14.45 -9.08
C TYR A 27 -3.78 14.97 -10.45
N LEU A 28 -3.91 14.12 -11.46
CA LEU A 28 -3.63 14.38 -12.87
C LEU A 28 -4.89 14.07 -13.67
N ARG A 29 -5.07 14.74 -14.81
CA ARG A 29 -6.08 14.35 -15.79
C ARG A 29 -5.48 13.25 -16.65
N ALA A 30 -6.20 12.15 -16.85
CA ALA A 30 -5.74 11.11 -17.76
C ALA A 30 -5.60 11.68 -19.18
N ASP A 31 -4.39 11.60 -19.74
CA ASP A 31 -4.07 12.08 -21.07
C ASP A 31 -4.42 10.98 -22.09
N VAL A 32 -5.70 10.92 -22.44
CA VAL A 32 -6.25 9.94 -23.36
C VAL A 32 -7.10 10.66 -24.42
N PRO A 33 -7.27 10.09 -25.63
CA PRO A 33 -8.06 10.72 -26.68
C PRO A 33 -9.55 10.87 -26.31
N VAL A 34 -10.22 11.82 -26.97
CA VAL A 34 -11.68 11.99 -26.88
C VAL A 34 -12.35 10.70 -27.34
N GLY A 35 -13.17 10.09 -26.47
CA GLY A 35 -13.80 8.78 -26.69
C GLY A 35 -13.20 7.64 -25.86
N HIS A 36 -12.07 7.86 -25.19
CA HIS A 36 -11.55 6.88 -24.22
C HIS A 36 -12.37 6.93 -22.92
N PRO A 37 -12.69 5.79 -22.28
CA PRO A 37 -13.48 5.74 -21.04
C PRO A 37 -12.87 6.50 -19.87
N ASP A 38 -11.58 6.80 -19.93
CA ASP A 38 -10.87 7.61 -18.92
C ASP A 38 -10.70 9.09 -19.30
N PHE A 39 -11.26 9.51 -20.44
CA PHE A 39 -11.20 10.91 -20.87
C PHE A 39 -11.85 11.82 -19.83
N GLY A 40 -11.08 12.76 -19.28
CA GLY A 40 -11.55 13.67 -18.24
C GLY A 40 -11.55 13.14 -16.81
N LYS A 41 -11.14 11.87 -16.58
CA LYS A 41 -11.01 11.35 -15.22
C LYS A 41 -9.79 11.94 -14.51
N LEU A 42 -9.97 12.21 -13.21
CA LEU A 42 -8.90 12.58 -12.30
C LEU A 42 -8.26 11.32 -11.72
N VAL A 43 -7.01 11.06 -12.07
CA VAL A 43 -6.20 9.96 -11.53
C VAL A 43 -5.24 10.49 -10.47
N PRO A 44 -5.02 9.78 -9.36
CA PRO A 44 -4.11 10.22 -8.31
C PRO A 44 -2.67 10.28 -8.83
N CYS A 45 -1.95 11.33 -8.47
CA CYS A 45 -0.53 11.44 -8.79
C CYS A 45 0.28 10.41 -8.01
N THR A 46 1.39 9.94 -8.58
CA THR A 46 2.34 9.01 -7.94
C THR A 46 2.83 9.50 -6.57
N CYS A 47 3.06 10.80 -6.41
CA CYS A 47 3.41 11.41 -5.12
C CYS A 47 2.34 11.25 -4.04
N ARG A 48 1.09 10.96 -4.42
CA ARG A 48 -0.03 10.73 -3.51
C ARG A 48 -0.37 9.24 -3.36
N LEU A 49 0.23 8.34 -4.14
CA LEU A 49 -0.05 6.92 -4.05
C LEU A 49 0.35 6.34 -2.69
N ALA A 50 1.48 6.78 -2.12
CA ALA A 50 1.88 6.40 -0.76
C ALA A 50 0.86 6.88 0.29
N ALA A 51 0.46 8.16 0.26
CA ALA A 51 -0.53 8.71 1.17
C ALA A 51 -1.94 8.10 0.98
N LEU A 52 -2.32 7.74 -0.25
CA LEU A 52 -3.58 7.07 -0.56
C LEU A 52 -3.55 5.59 -0.17
N ALA A 53 -2.42 4.90 -0.32
CA ALA A 53 -2.22 3.55 0.19
C ALA A 53 -2.24 3.55 1.71
N GLN A 54 -1.57 4.51 2.37
CA GLN A 54 -1.67 4.71 3.83
C GLN A 54 -3.10 5.00 4.28
N ARG A 55 -3.87 5.82 3.53
CA ARG A 55 -5.30 6.06 3.82
C ARG A 55 -6.17 4.84 3.55
N ARG A 56 -5.85 4.02 2.55
CA ARG A 56 -6.53 2.75 2.29
C ARG A 56 -6.22 1.75 3.40
N VAL A 57 -4.96 1.62 3.80
CA VAL A 57 -4.55 0.84 4.96
C VAL A 57 -5.25 1.37 6.23
N ALA A 58 -5.34 2.69 6.43
CA ALA A 58 -6.03 3.31 7.57
C ALA A 58 -7.56 3.17 7.53
N ALA A 59 -8.18 3.20 6.36
CA ALA A 59 -9.62 2.98 6.19
C ALA A 59 -9.99 1.49 6.21
N LEU A 60 -9.05 0.61 5.87
CA LEU A 60 -9.17 -0.82 6.12
C LEU A 60 -9.00 -1.08 7.64
N ARG A 61 -8.10 -0.35 8.34
CA ARG A 61 -7.85 -0.47 9.80
C ARG A 61 -9.07 -0.29 10.70
N THR A 62 -10.19 0.25 10.20
CA THR A 62 -11.44 0.41 10.94
C THR A 62 -12.35 -0.83 10.98
N LEU A 63 -12.00 -1.91 10.28
CA LEU A 63 -12.70 -3.20 10.35
C LEU A 63 -11.92 -4.18 11.26
N SER A 64 -12.65 -4.92 12.11
CA SER A 64 -12.18 -5.77 13.22
C SER A 64 -10.98 -6.68 12.91
N ASP A 65 -10.80 -7.11 11.67
CA ASP A 65 -9.70 -7.99 11.23
C ASP A 65 -8.33 -7.30 11.18
N LEU A 66 -8.29 -5.96 11.07
CA LEU A 66 -7.02 -5.24 10.93
C LEU A 66 -6.38 -4.81 12.23
N GLU A 67 -7.12 -4.81 13.34
CA GLU A 67 -6.47 -4.69 14.64
C GLU A 67 -5.54 -5.89 14.87
N ILE A 68 -5.92 -7.10 14.43
CA ILE A 68 -5.08 -8.30 14.51
C ILE A 68 -3.84 -8.18 13.60
N LEU A 69 -4.01 -7.68 12.38
CA LEU A 69 -2.90 -7.50 11.44
C LEU A 69 -1.93 -6.37 11.86
N ALA A 70 -2.42 -5.33 12.55
CA ALA A 70 -1.59 -4.24 13.06
C ALA A 70 -0.62 -4.68 14.17
N ARG A 71 -1.00 -5.67 14.98
CA ARG A 71 -0.15 -6.28 16.03
C ARG A 71 0.80 -7.36 15.50
N MET A 72 0.62 -7.81 14.26
CA MET A 72 1.51 -8.76 13.60
C MET A 72 2.73 -8.02 13.07
N THR A 73 3.75 -7.87 13.90
CA THR A 73 5.04 -7.24 13.57
C THR A 73 6.16 -8.27 13.67
N PHE A 74 7.35 -7.93 13.18
CA PHE A 74 8.52 -8.81 13.36
C PHE A 74 8.87 -8.98 14.84
N GLU A 75 8.66 -7.94 15.65
CA GLU A 75 8.92 -7.95 17.10
C GLU A 75 8.02 -8.91 17.87
N THR A 76 6.75 -9.06 17.45
CA THR A 76 5.80 -9.97 18.08
C THR A 76 5.88 -11.40 17.53
N PHE A 77 6.71 -11.63 16.51
CA PHE A 77 6.89 -12.95 15.92
C PHE A 77 7.92 -13.77 16.71
N ALA A 78 7.61 -15.04 16.99
CA ALA A 78 8.52 -15.96 17.66
C ALA A 78 9.19 -16.90 16.65
N PRO A 79 10.40 -16.60 16.14
CA PRO A 79 11.05 -17.40 15.10
C PRO A 79 11.49 -18.79 15.58
N GLU A 80 11.60 -18.99 16.90
CA GLU A 80 11.91 -20.31 17.48
C GLU A 80 10.73 -21.29 17.44
N GLY A 81 9.51 -20.76 17.32
CA GLY A 81 8.28 -21.51 17.43
C GLY A 81 8.09 -22.21 18.78
N HIS A 82 6.84 -22.52 19.13
CA HIS A 82 6.52 -23.25 20.36
C HIS A 82 6.48 -24.75 20.09
N GLY A 83 7.36 -25.51 20.74
CA GLY A 83 7.37 -26.98 20.64
C GLY A 83 7.72 -27.55 19.26
N LEU A 84 8.36 -26.76 18.39
CA LEU A 84 8.77 -27.24 17.07
C LEU A 84 10.01 -28.15 17.17
N PRO A 85 10.04 -29.26 16.39
CA PRO A 85 11.25 -30.02 16.15
C PRO A 85 12.39 -29.13 15.60
N PRO A 86 13.66 -29.49 15.86
CA PRO A 86 14.82 -28.67 15.46
C PRO A 86 14.80 -28.25 13.99
N ASP A 87 14.49 -29.17 13.07
CA ASP A 87 14.47 -28.88 11.63
C ASP A 87 13.39 -27.86 11.25
N LYS A 88 12.20 -27.97 11.86
CA LYS A 88 11.11 -27.03 11.61
C LYS A 88 11.39 -25.65 12.19
N ARG A 89 12.09 -25.60 13.32
CA ARG A 89 12.55 -24.36 13.95
C ARG A 89 13.58 -23.65 13.08
N ALA A 90 14.58 -24.38 12.60
CA ALA A 90 15.59 -23.84 11.68
C ALA A 90 14.93 -23.27 10.41
N ASN A 91 13.97 -24.01 9.83
CA ASN A 91 13.22 -23.53 8.67
C ASN A 91 12.35 -22.29 8.97
N LEU A 92 11.72 -22.21 10.15
CA LEU A 92 10.92 -21.04 10.55
C LEU A 92 11.80 -19.80 10.72
N ARG A 93 12.98 -19.98 11.34
CA ARG A 93 13.99 -18.93 11.49
C ARG A 93 14.50 -18.44 10.14
N TRP A 94 14.82 -19.36 9.22
CA TRP A 94 15.21 -18.98 7.86
C TRP A 94 14.11 -18.18 7.15
N ALA A 95 12.85 -18.64 7.19
CA ALA A 95 11.74 -17.91 6.59
C ALA A 95 11.51 -16.53 7.22
N TYR A 96 11.77 -16.38 8.53
CA TYR A 96 11.72 -15.09 9.21
C TYR A 96 12.83 -14.15 8.74
N GLU A 97 14.06 -14.64 8.60
CA GLU A 97 15.20 -13.85 8.10
C GLU A 97 14.98 -13.40 6.65
N GLU A 98 14.49 -14.29 5.77
CA GLU A 98 14.11 -13.93 4.40
C GLU A 98 12.99 -12.88 4.35
N ALA A 99 12.03 -12.95 5.27
CA ALA A 99 10.96 -11.96 5.36
C ALA A 99 11.48 -10.57 5.78
N ILE A 100 12.45 -10.50 6.69
CA ILE A 100 13.12 -9.23 7.06
C ILE A 100 13.86 -8.67 5.85
N ALA A 101 14.69 -9.49 5.20
CA ALA A 101 15.47 -9.06 4.04
C ALA A 101 14.56 -8.54 2.90
N PHE A 102 13.45 -9.23 2.65
CA PHE A 102 12.44 -8.78 1.69
C PHE A 102 11.76 -7.47 2.11
N ALA A 103 11.46 -7.27 3.39
CA ALA A 103 10.87 -6.03 3.88
C ALA A 103 11.82 -4.82 3.77
N GLU A 104 13.13 -5.03 3.89
CA GLU A 104 14.12 -3.97 3.70
C GLU A 104 14.19 -3.50 2.24
N LYS A 105 14.06 -4.44 1.30
CA LYS A 105 14.13 -4.19 -0.14
C LYS A 105 13.11 -5.06 -0.89
N PRO A 106 11.83 -4.63 -0.97
CA PRO A 106 10.74 -5.43 -1.54
C PRO A 106 10.78 -5.43 -3.07
N GLU A 107 11.75 -6.17 -3.62
CA GLU A 107 11.92 -6.39 -5.05
C GLU A 107 11.61 -7.84 -5.41
N GLY A 108 10.88 -8.05 -6.51
CA GLY A 108 10.50 -9.39 -6.96
C GLY A 108 9.40 -10.03 -6.12
N TRP A 109 9.50 -11.35 -5.91
CA TRP A 109 8.46 -12.16 -5.28
C TRP A 109 9.03 -12.97 -4.11
N LEU A 110 8.35 -12.92 -2.97
CA LEU A 110 8.55 -13.83 -1.85
C LEU A 110 7.33 -14.75 -1.71
N LEU A 111 7.55 -16.07 -1.77
CA LEU A 111 6.51 -17.08 -1.61
C LEU A 111 6.68 -17.82 -0.28
N LEU A 112 5.76 -17.60 0.65
CA LEU A 112 5.70 -18.33 1.92
C LEU A 112 4.76 -19.54 1.79
N LYS A 113 5.32 -20.76 1.89
CA LYS A 113 4.56 -22.02 1.81
C LYS A 113 4.74 -22.86 3.07
N GLY A 114 3.65 -23.43 3.57
CA GLY A 114 3.67 -24.30 4.76
C GLY A 114 2.25 -24.61 5.26
N GLY A 115 2.15 -25.56 6.18
CA GLY A 115 0.87 -25.98 6.77
C GLY A 115 0.16 -24.90 7.60
N PHE A 116 -0.98 -25.23 8.19
CA PHE A 116 -1.71 -24.31 9.07
C PHE A 116 -0.87 -23.95 10.31
N GLY A 117 -1.02 -22.71 10.80
CA GLY A 117 -0.35 -22.26 12.03
C GLY A 117 1.16 -22.01 11.93
N CYS A 118 1.78 -22.10 10.75
CA CYS A 118 3.23 -21.88 10.59
C CYS A 118 3.64 -20.40 10.42
N GLY A 119 2.78 -19.43 10.77
CA GLY A 119 3.14 -18.02 10.80
C GLY A 119 3.11 -17.24 9.47
N LYS A 120 2.65 -17.82 8.35
CA LYS A 120 2.66 -17.15 7.02
C LYS A 120 1.94 -15.80 7.01
N THR A 121 0.71 -15.75 7.54
CA THR A 121 -0.08 -14.52 7.58
C THR A 121 0.57 -13.47 8.46
N HIS A 122 1.19 -13.89 9.57
CA HIS A 122 1.93 -13.01 10.45
C HIS A 122 3.13 -12.41 9.74
N LEU A 123 3.96 -13.23 9.08
CA LEU A 123 5.13 -12.74 8.33
C LEU A 123 4.71 -11.80 7.19
N ALA A 124 3.66 -12.13 6.45
CA ALA A 124 3.15 -11.26 5.40
C ALA A 124 2.65 -9.91 5.95
N ALA A 125 1.96 -9.92 7.10
CA ALA A 125 1.51 -8.70 7.77
C ALA A 125 2.68 -7.89 8.34
N ALA A 126 3.70 -8.55 8.89
CA ALA A 126 4.91 -7.91 9.39
C ALA A 126 5.69 -7.19 8.27
N ILE A 127 5.85 -7.84 7.11
CA ILE A 127 6.42 -7.21 5.90
C ILE A 127 5.59 -5.98 5.51
N ALA A 128 4.26 -6.14 5.41
CA ALA A 128 3.37 -5.04 5.05
C ALA A 128 3.48 -3.85 6.01
N ASN A 129 3.52 -4.10 7.32
CA ASN A 129 3.67 -3.07 8.34
C ASN A 129 5.01 -2.34 8.21
N ALA A 130 6.13 -3.07 8.04
CA ALA A 130 7.44 -2.48 7.84
C ALA A 130 7.52 -1.60 6.57
N CYS A 131 6.93 -2.05 5.46
CA CYS A 131 6.84 -1.25 4.23
C CYS A 131 6.03 0.05 4.45
N VAL A 132 4.89 -0.04 5.16
CA VAL A 132 4.04 1.13 5.47
C VAL A 132 4.77 2.15 6.35
N GLU A 133 5.52 1.69 7.36
CA GLU A 133 6.34 2.54 8.24
C GLU A 133 7.41 3.30 7.46
N ARG A 134 7.96 2.69 6.41
CA ARG A 134 8.92 3.31 5.47
C ARG A 134 8.23 4.19 4.41
N GLY A 135 6.93 4.41 4.49
CA GLY A 135 6.16 5.22 3.54
C GLY A 135 5.92 4.55 2.18
N GLN A 136 6.17 3.24 2.06
CA GLN A 136 5.93 2.51 0.83
C GLN A 136 4.46 2.09 0.72
N PRO A 137 3.83 2.20 -0.46
CA PRO A 137 2.44 1.77 -0.66
C PRO A 137 2.32 0.25 -0.59
N VAL A 138 1.32 -0.24 0.16
CA VAL A 138 1.04 -1.68 0.31
C VAL A 138 -0.44 -1.98 0.04
N LEU A 139 -0.69 -3.08 -0.66
CA LEU A 139 -2.01 -3.71 -0.77
C LEU A 139 -1.97 -5.07 -0.06
N PHE A 140 -2.77 -5.22 0.99
CA PHE A 140 -2.94 -6.49 1.71
C PHE A 140 -4.37 -6.97 1.54
N THR A 141 -4.56 -8.12 0.92
CA THR A 141 -5.89 -8.64 0.57
C THR A 141 -5.87 -10.16 0.43
N THR A 142 -7.04 -10.78 0.55
CA THR A 142 -7.21 -12.19 0.21
C THR A 142 -7.37 -12.35 -1.31
N VAL A 143 -7.09 -13.56 -1.82
CA VAL A 143 -7.29 -13.84 -3.26
C VAL A 143 -8.77 -13.66 -3.67
N PRO A 144 -9.77 -14.15 -2.92
CA PRO A 144 -11.17 -13.90 -3.25
C PRO A 144 -11.52 -12.41 -3.34
N ASP A 145 -11.14 -11.61 -2.33
CA ASP A 145 -11.44 -10.18 -2.29
C ASP A 145 -10.79 -9.43 -3.47
N LEU A 146 -9.55 -9.80 -3.82
CA LEU A 146 -8.86 -9.24 -4.98
C LEU A 146 -9.63 -9.55 -6.28
N LEU A 147 -10.04 -10.80 -6.48
CA LEU A 147 -10.77 -11.20 -7.67
C LEU A 147 -12.14 -10.51 -7.75
N ASP A 148 -12.83 -10.34 -6.63
CA ASP A 148 -14.12 -9.64 -6.59
C ASP A 148 -13.96 -8.15 -6.88
N HIS A 149 -12.92 -7.51 -6.35
CA HIS A 149 -12.60 -6.12 -6.68
C HIS A 149 -12.31 -5.93 -8.17
N LEU A 150 -11.54 -6.84 -8.77
CA LEU A 150 -11.25 -6.83 -10.21
C LEU A 150 -12.53 -7.01 -11.02
N ARG A 151 -13.36 -8.01 -10.70
CA ARG A 151 -14.64 -8.26 -11.37
C ARG A 151 -15.56 -7.03 -11.34
N ALA A 152 -15.70 -6.41 -10.17
CA ALA A 152 -16.50 -5.20 -10.01
C ALA A 152 -15.97 -4.07 -10.90
N ALA A 153 -14.65 -3.86 -10.95
CA ALA A 153 -14.05 -2.84 -11.82
C ALA A 153 -14.32 -3.09 -13.32
N PHE A 154 -14.32 -4.34 -13.77
CA PHE A 154 -14.66 -4.69 -15.15
C PHE A 154 -16.16 -4.53 -15.47
N GLN A 155 -17.05 -4.76 -14.49
CA GLN A 155 -18.49 -4.56 -14.66
C GLN A 155 -18.91 -3.08 -14.69
N GLN A 156 -18.07 -2.16 -14.17
CA GLN A 156 -18.29 -0.71 -14.24
C GLN A 156 -17.84 -0.09 -15.58
N GLN A 157 -17.39 -0.88 -16.55
CA GLN A 157 -17.35 -0.41 -17.93
C GLN A 157 -18.78 -0.41 -18.47
N PRO A 158 -19.39 0.76 -18.78
CA PRO A 158 -20.59 0.75 -19.58
C PRO A 158 -20.20 0.09 -20.89
N SER A 159 -20.91 -0.98 -21.24
CA SER A 159 -20.96 -1.45 -22.62
C SER A 159 -21.22 -0.21 -23.47
N LEU A 160 -20.23 0.17 -24.28
CA LEU A 160 -20.36 1.20 -25.29
C LEU A 160 -21.44 0.68 -26.24
N ARG A 161 -22.71 0.99 -25.95
CA ARG A 161 -23.79 0.82 -26.90
C ARG A 161 -23.41 1.71 -28.07
N LEU A 162 -22.96 1.05 -29.13
CA LEU A 162 -22.73 1.63 -30.43
C LEU A 162 -23.93 2.52 -30.76
N LEU A 163 -23.68 3.83 -30.85
CA LEU A 163 -24.53 4.72 -31.61
C LEU A 163 -24.34 4.34 -33.08
N GLY A 164 -25.26 3.52 -33.56
CA GLY A 164 -25.60 3.33 -34.96
C GLY A 164 -27.09 3.02 -34.99
N GLU A 165 -27.93 3.59 -35.85
CA GLU A 165 -27.77 4.44 -37.02
C GLU A 165 -29.08 5.25 -37.13
N GLY A 166 -29.04 6.39 -37.80
CA GLY A 166 -30.28 7.09 -38.16
C GLY A 166 -31.08 6.30 -39.19
N ASP A 167 -32.40 6.53 -39.21
CA ASP A 167 -33.18 6.62 -40.44
C ASP A 167 -34.60 7.13 -40.13
N GLY A 168 -35.06 8.12 -40.90
CA GLY A 168 -36.47 8.53 -41.04
C GLY A 168 -36.83 9.92 -40.54
#